data_AF-A0A1Q9TY10-F1
#
_entry.id   AF-A0A1Q9TY10-F1
#
_cell.length_a   1.000
_cell.length_b   1.000
_cell.length_c   1.000
_cell.angle_alpha   90.00
_cell.angle_beta   90.00
_cell.angle_gamma   90.00
#
_symmetry.space_group_name_H-M   'P 1'
#
loop_
_entity.id
_entity.type
_entity.pdbx_description
1 polymer ?
#
loop_
_entity_poly.entity_id
_entity_poly.type
_entity_poly.pdbx_seq_one_letter_code
_entity_poly.pdbx_strand_id
1 'polypeptide(L)'
;MRRNTREFDTELRANGEIITLDGVSYQGRTVLEDGPDQFAPLERWAKGVAETLGEPVTWRALEKGDLAARGTVQPGPGAQNLRAL
;
A
#
# COMPACT_ATOMS: atom_id res chain seq x y z
N MET A 1 -9.02 -20.32 -18.10
CA MET A 1 -7.62 -19.99 -17.69
C MET A 1 -7.51 -20.23 -16.19
N ARG A 2 -6.50 -20.99 -15.73
CA ARG A 2 -6.17 -21.04 -14.30
C ARG A 2 -5.70 -19.64 -13.90
N ARG A 3 -6.31 -19.05 -12.89
CA ARG A 3 -5.81 -17.80 -12.28
C ARG A 3 -4.50 -18.15 -11.58
N ASN A 4 -3.40 -17.70 -12.13
CA ASN A 4 -2.11 -17.79 -11.44
C ASN A 4 -2.11 -16.73 -10.34
N THR A 5 -1.72 -17.13 -9.15
CA THR A 5 -1.57 -16.24 -8.00
C THR A 5 -0.13 -16.32 -7.50
N ARG A 6 0.36 -15.22 -6.95
CA ARG A 6 1.72 -15.12 -6.37
C ARG A 6 1.63 -14.48 -5.00
N GLU A 7 2.49 -14.93 -4.08
CA GLU A 7 2.60 -14.39 -2.73
C GLU A 7 3.70 -13.32 -2.69
N PHE A 8 3.41 -12.20 -2.04
CA PHE A 8 4.34 -11.10 -1.82
C PHE A 8 4.35 -10.70 -0.35
N ASP A 9 5.51 -10.32 0.16
CA ASP A 9 5.59 -9.49 1.35
C ASP A 9 5.23 -8.06 0.93
N THR A 10 4.22 -7.47 1.56
CA THR A 10 3.71 -6.15 1.23
C THR A 10 3.85 -5.22 2.42
N GLU A 11 4.09 -3.95 2.14
CA GLU A 11 4.23 -2.92 3.18
C GLU A 11 3.76 -1.57 2.66
N LEU A 12 3.14 -0.79 3.54
CA LEU A 12 2.87 0.63 3.33
C LEU A 12 3.83 1.48 4.16
N ARG A 13 4.33 2.54 3.53
CA ARG A 13 5.29 3.45 4.13
C ARG A 13 4.88 4.91 3.97
N ALA A 14 5.07 5.69 5.02
CA ALA A 14 5.01 7.15 4.98
C ALA A 14 6.39 7.67 5.40
N ASN A 15 6.92 8.65 4.67
CA ASN A 15 8.25 9.23 4.94
C ASN A 15 9.38 8.19 5.03
N GLY A 16 9.25 7.05 4.34
CA GLY A 16 10.24 5.96 4.32
C GLY A 16 10.08 4.90 5.42
N GLU A 17 9.22 5.13 6.40
CA GLU A 17 8.97 4.24 7.53
C GLU A 17 7.68 3.45 7.38
N ILE A 18 7.62 2.25 7.95
CA ILE A 18 6.41 1.42 7.89
C ILE A 18 5.31 2.06 8.73
N ILE A 19 4.14 2.23 8.13
CA ILE A 19 3.00 2.86 8.79
C ILE A 19 2.49 1.93 9.90
N THR A 20 2.27 2.50 11.08
CA THR A 20 1.58 1.83 12.19
C THR A 20 0.41 2.71 12.63
N LEU A 21 -0.81 2.20 12.56
CA LEU A 21 -2.02 2.91 13.02
C LEU A 21 -2.74 2.04 14.05
N ASP A 22 -3.12 2.64 15.18
CA ASP A 22 -3.79 1.96 16.29
C ASP A 22 -3.06 0.67 16.74
N GLY A 23 -1.73 0.68 16.70
CA GLY A 23 -0.88 -0.46 17.06
C GLY A 23 -0.77 -1.55 16.00
N VAL A 24 -1.37 -1.37 14.83
CA VAL A 24 -1.31 -2.30 13.69
C VAL A 24 -0.31 -1.79 12.66
N SER A 25 0.74 -2.58 12.40
CA SER A 25 1.69 -2.30 11.32
C SER A 25 1.11 -2.69 9.97
N TYR A 26 1.20 -1.80 9.00
CA TYR A 26 0.70 -1.99 7.64
C TYR A 26 1.75 -2.73 6.80
N GLN A 27 2.08 -3.93 7.25
CA GLN A 27 2.96 -4.89 6.57
C GLN A 27 2.37 -6.30 6.71
N GLY A 28 2.61 -7.17 5.73
CA GLY A 28 2.15 -8.54 5.81
C GLY A 28 2.44 -9.33 4.55
N ARG A 29 1.86 -10.53 4.46
CA ARG A 29 1.90 -11.34 3.23
C ARG A 29 0.57 -11.27 2.51
N THR A 30 0.63 -11.06 1.20
CA THR A 30 -0.56 -10.90 0.35
C THR A 30 -0.43 -11.77 -0.88
N VAL A 31 -1.49 -12.51 -1.19
CA VAL A 31 -1.61 -13.27 -2.44
C VAL A 31 -2.32 -12.38 -3.46
N LEU A 32 -1.65 -12.13 -4.59
CA LEU A 32 -2.16 -11.31 -5.69
C LEU A 32 -2.37 -12.15 -6.94
N GLU A 33 -3.44 -11.88 -7.67
CA GLU A 33 -3.70 -12.48 -8.98
C GLU A 33 -2.74 -11.88 -10.02
N ASP A 34 -2.11 -12.75 -10.81
CA ASP A 34 -1.23 -12.35 -11.91
C ASP A 34 -2.02 -11.63 -13.01
N GLY A 35 -1.43 -10.57 -13.58
CA GLY A 35 -2.06 -9.78 -14.63
C GLY A 35 -1.55 -8.33 -14.70
N PRO A 36 -2.03 -7.54 -15.67
CA PRO A 36 -1.58 -6.15 -15.87
C PRO A 36 -1.85 -5.25 -14.65
N ASP A 37 -2.91 -5.53 -13.89
CA ASP A 37 -3.36 -4.77 -12.73
C ASP A 37 -3.08 -5.49 -11.40
N GLN A 38 -2.13 -6.43 -11.39
CA GLN A 38 -1.82 -7.28 -10.23
C GLN A 38 -1.64 -6.49 -8.92
N PHE A 39 -1.02 -5.31 -8.98
CA PHE A 39 -0.75 -4.47 -7.81
C PHE A 39 -1.78 -3.37 -7.55
N ALA A 40 -2.84 -3.26 -8.37
CA ALA A 40 -3.92 -2.31 -8.15
C ALA A 40 -4.58 -2.41 -6.75
N PRO A 41 -4.70 -3.61 -6.12
CA PRO A 41 -5.16 -3.69 -4.73
C PRO A 41 -4.25 -2.94 -3.75
N LEU A 42 -2.92 -3.00 -3.93
CA LEU A 42 -1.97 -2.29 -3.07
C LEU A 42 -2.04 -0.78 -3.27
N GLU A 43 -2.23 -0.33 -4.50
CA GLU A 43 -2.43 1.08 -4.80
C GLU A 43 -3.70 1.63 -4.15
N ARG A 44 -4.82 0.90 -4.24
CA ARG A 44 -6.08 1.28 -3.59
C ARG A 44 -5.97 1.31 -2.07
N TRP A 45 -5.27 0.33 -1.49
CA TRP A 45 -5.02 0.30 -0.04
C TRP A 45 -4.18 1.50 0.40
N ALA A 46 -3.07 1.77 -0.29
CA ALA A 46 -2.23 2.93 -0.03
C ALA A 46 -3.03 4.23 -0.17
N LYS A 47 -3.98 4.31 -1.12
CA LYS A 47 -4.78 5.51 -1.35
C LYS A 47 -5.69 5.80 -0.17
N GLY A 48 -6.38 4.79 0.36
CA GLY A 48 -7.19 4.94 1.56
C GLY A 48 -6.36 5.40 2.76
N VAL A 49 -5.17 4.82 2.96
CA VAL A 49 -4.28 5.22 4.06
C VAL A 49 -3.73 6.64 3.85
N ALA A 50 -3.35 7.02 2.63
CA ALA A 50 -2.90 8.37 2.33
C ALA A 50 -3.99 9.40 2.64
N GLU A 51 -5.23 9.09 2.30
CA GLU A 51 -6.38 9.95 2.61
C GLU A 51 -6.66 10.06 4.11
N THR A 52 -6.49 8.98 4.87
CA THR A 52 -6.59 9.01 6.33
C THR A 52 -5.48 9.85 6.97
N LEU A 53 -4.24 9.68 6.50
CA LEU A 53 -3.08 10.38 7.07
C LEU A 53 -2.98 11.84 6.61
N GLY A 54 -3.52 12.17 5.45
CA GLY A 54 -3.26 13.44 4.77
C GLY A 54 -1.85 13.53 4.21
N GLU A 55 -1.14 12.41 4.06
CA GLU A 55 0.27 12.34 3.66
C GLU A 55 0.48 11.34 2.51
N PRO A 56 1.52 11.51 1.67
CA PRO A 56 1.85 10.54 0.63
C PRO A 56 2.21 9.18 1.21
N VAL A 57 1.66 8.12 0.63
CA VAL A 57 1.92 6.73 1.06
C VAL A 57 2.55 5.95 -0.09
N THR A 58 3.64 5.26 0.22
CA THR A 58 4.32 4.35 -0.70
C THR A 58 3.97 2.92 -0.36
N TRP A 59 3.44 2.16 -1.31
CA TRP A 59 3.29 0.72 -1.20
C TRP A 59 4.48 0.01 -1.83
N ARG A 60 4.87 -1.13 -1.27
CA ARG A 60 5.88 -2.03 -1.83
C ARG A 60 5.35 -3.47 -1.81
N ALA A 61 5.73 -4.22 -2.83
CA ALA A 61 5.58 -5.66 -2.90
C ALA A 61 6.96 -6.27 -3.11
N LEU A 62 7.34 -7.20 -2.24
CA LEU A 62 8.58 -7.95 -2.33
C LEU A 62 8.24 -9.40 -2.64
N GLU A 63 8.95 -9.98 -3.60
CA GLU A 63 8.92 -11.41 -3.86
C GLU A 63 10.21 -12.01 -3.32
N LYS A 64 10.11 -12.86 -2.29
CA LYS A 64 11.28 -13.52 -1.66
C LYS A 64 12.35 -12.52 -1.19
N GLY A 65 11.95 -11.34 -0.75
CA GLY A 65 12.84 -10.28 -0.29
C GLY A 65 13.33 -9.32 -1.38
N ASP A 66 13.12 -9.62 -2.66
CA ASP A 66 13.45 -8.74 -3.77
C ASP A 66 12.27 -7.81 -4.10
N LEU A 67 12.55 -6.53 -4.38
CA LEU A 67 11.50 -5.57 -4.73
C LEU A 67 10.87 -5.93 -6.08
N ALA A 68 9.66 -6.48 -6.05
CA ALA A 68 8.89 -6.84 -7.24
C ALA A 68 8.19 -5.61 -7.84
N ALA A 69 7.58 -4.78 -6.99
CA ALA A 69 6.90 -3.56 -7.42
C ALA A 69 6.80 -2.52 -6.30
N ARG A 70 6.62 -1.26 -6.68
CA ARG A 70 6.31 -0.16 -5.76
C ARG A 70 5.51 0.93 -6.46
N GLY A 71 4.81 1.73 -5.67
CA GLY A 71 4.18 2.97 -6.12
C GLY A 71 3.93 3.91 -4.96
N THR A 72 3.80 5.20 -5.25
CA THR A 72 3.47 6.23 -4.25
C THR A 72 2.19 6.92 -4.67
N VAL A 73 1.22 6.96 -3.77
CA VAL A 73 -0.05 7.65 -3.96
C VAL A 73 -0.10 8.92 -3.14
N GLN A 74 -0.72 9.94 -3.70
CA GLN A 74 -0.92 11.22 -3.03
C GLN A 74 -2.28 11.24 -2.31
N PRO A 75 -2.37 11.89 -1.14
CA PRO A 75 -3.65 12.16 -0.50
C PRO A 75 -4.52 13.03 -1.42
N GLY A 76 -5.85 12.88 -1.34
CA GLY A 76 -6.76 13.76 -2.08
C GLY A 76 -6.71 15.20 -1.54
N PRO A 77 -7.16 16.20 -2.32
CA PRO A 77 -7.13 17.61 -1.92
C PRO A 77 -7.95 17.93 -0.65
N GLY A 78 -8.84 17.04 -0.20
CA GLY A 78 -9.65 17.19 1.01
C GLY A 78 -9.11 16.47 2.27
N ALA A 79 -8.05 15.67 2.17
CA ALA A 79 -7.55 14.84 3.28
C ALA A 79 -6.96 15.66 4.44
N GLN A 80 -6.54 16.90 4.19
CA GLN A 80 -5.98 17.79 5.22
C GLN A 80 -7.02 18.29 6.24
N ASN A 81 -8.32 18.20 5.93
CA ASN A 81 -9.38 18.72 6.79
C ASN A 81 -9.72 17.82 7.99
N LEU A 82 -9.20 16.58 8.04
CA LEU A 82 -9.41 15.66 9.17
C LEU A 82 -8.47 15.93 10.35
N ARG A 83 -7.42 16.76 10.18
CA ARG A 83 -6.53 17.18 11.27
C ARG A 83 -7.02 18.41 12.04
N ALA A 84 -8.18 18.98 11.67
CA ALA A 84 -8.70 20.24 12.22
C ALA A 84 -9.99 20.11 13.06
N LEU A 85 -10.36 18.90 13.49
CA LEU A 85 -11.52 18.64 14.35
C LEU A 85 -11.09 18.14 15.73
#